data_AF-A0A5R9GPZ9-F1
#
_entry.id   AF-A0A5R9GPZ9-F1
#
_cell.length_a   1.000
_cell.length_b   1.000
_cell.length_c   1.000
_cell.angle_alpha   90.00
_cell.angle_beta   90.00
_cell.angle_gamma   90.00
#
_symmetry.space_group_name_H-M   'P 1'
#
loop_
_entity.id
_entity.type
_entity.pdbx_description
1 polymer ?
#
loop_
_entity_poly.entity_id
_entity_poly.type
_entity_poly.pdbx_seq_one_letter_code
_entity_poly.pdbx_strand_id
1 'polypeptide(L)'
;MSIILKIPDMDDNKLLVLFHNALRKKEQGDSRAESVLDAVQSEWKLRLEQAKLGKYKATMPEEGMLKTFGYCVGSSGVVDSAVRQKLLVVIFKSDLPVVGSPAYTLEWGEKLSKERMNKMRKTLIGFIANNRYPTQALAREHWKEDLEFIEKALPPLLQ
;
A
#
# COMPACT_ATOMS: atom_id res chain seq x y z
N MET A 1 8.72 -5.09 -30.80
CA MET A 1 8.89 -3.99 -29.83
C MET A 1 9.46 -4.54 -28.54
N SER A 2 10.56 -3.95 -28.05
CA SER A 2 11.14 -4.33 -26.75
C SER A 2 10.13 -4.05 -25.62
N ILE A 3 9.99 -4.96 -24.65
CA ILE A 3 9.11 -4.78 -23.48
C ILE A 3 9.48 -3.53 -22.68
N ILE A 4 10.76 -3.13 -22.70
CA ILE A 4 11.29 -1.95 -22.05
C ILE A 4 10.60 -0.67 -22.54
N LEU A 5 10.28 -0.58 -23.83
CA LEU A 5 9.62 0.61 -24.41
C LEU A 5 8.18 0.79 -23.92
N LYS A 6 7.58 -0.24 -23.32
CA LYS A 6 6.21 -0.21 -22.79
C LYS A 6 6.14 0.09 -21.29
N ILE A 7 7.28 0.12 -20.59
CA ILE A 7 7.36 0.31 -19.14
C ILE A 7 6.67 1.62 -18.68
N PRO A 8 6.86 2.78 -19.35
CA PRO A 8 6.21 4.02 -18.94
C PRO A 8 4.66 3.95 -18.95
N ASP A 9 4.09 3.13 -19.83
CA ASP A 9 2.63 2.98 -19.98
C ASP A 9 2.03 1.93 -19.01
N MET A 10 2.87 1.20 -18.27
CA MET A 10 2.40 0.20 -17.30
C MET A 10 2.02 0.85 -15.98
N ASP A 11 0.93 0.39 -15.37
CA ASP A 11 0.62 0.71 -13.98
C ASP A 11 1.62 0.05 -13.00
N ASP A 12 1.63 0.51 -11.75
CA ASP A 12 2.57 0.01 -10.72
C ASP A 12 2.47 -1.51 -10.50
N ASN A 13 1.27 -2.08 -10.62
CA ASN A 13 1.03 -3.51 -10.41
C ASN A 13 1.67 -4.33 -11.54
N LYS A 14 1.47 -3.91 -12.79
CA LYS A 14 2.12 -4.53 -13.95
C LYS A 14 3.64 -4.43 -13.89
N LEU A 15 4.18 -3.32 -13.42
CA LEU A 15 5.63 -3.18 -13.22
C LEU A 15 6.16 -4.15 -12.18
N LEU A 16 5.46 -4.32 -11.05
CA LEU A 16 5.85 -5.29 -10.03
C LEU A 16 5.82 -6.73 -10.57
N VAL A 17 4.78 -7.09 -11.33
CA VAL A 17 4.69 -8.40 -12.00
C VAL A 17 5.84 -8.58 -13.00
N LEU A 18 6.13 -7.55 -13.80
CA LEU A 18 7.25 -7.58 -14.76
C LEU A 18 8.59 -7.76 -14.04
N PHE A 19 8.80 -7.09 -12.91
CA PHE A 19 9.99 -7.22 -12.09
C PHE A 19 10.18 -8.67 -11.61
N HIS A 20 9.14 -9.29 -11.03
CA HIS A 20 9.21 -10.68 -10.57
C HIS A 20 9.48 -11.65 -11.72
N ASN A 21 8.84 -11.45 -12.87
CA ASN A 21 9.05 -12.26 -14.05
C ASN A 21 10.48 -12.13 -14.59
N ALA A 22 11.01 -10.90 -14.64
CA ALA A 22 12.38 -10.63 -15.05
C ALA A 22 13.39 -11.28 -14.08
N LEU A 23 13.17 -11.16 -12.76
CA LEU A 23 14.02 -11.80 -11.76
C LEU A 23 14.05 -13.32 -11.96
N ARG A 24 12.88 -13.96 -12.13
CA ARG A 24 12.81 -15.40 -12.42
C ARG A 24 13.53 -15.77 -13.72
N LYS A 25 13.48 -14.92 -14.75
CA LYS A 25 14.14 -15.15 -16.04
C LYS A 25 15.65 -14.96 -15.97
N LYS A 26 16.13 -14.04 -15.13
CA LYS A 26 17.56 -13.87 -14.81
C LYS A 26 18.13 -15.15 -14.22
N GLU A 27 17.44 -15.75 -13.24
CA GLU A 27 17.84 -17.04 -12.66
C GLU A 27 17.83 -18.20 -13.68
N GLN A 28 17.07 -18.07 -14.76
CA GLN A 28 17.03 -19.03 -15.88
C GLN A 28 18.09 -18.72 -16.97
N GLY A 29 18.94 -17.72 -16.77
CA GLY A 29 20.01 -17.34 -17.70
C GLY A 29 19.57 -16.48 -18.89
N ASP A 30 18.39 -15.84 -18.87
CA ASP A 30 18.00 -14.90 -19.93
C ASP A 30 18.84 -13.62 -19.82
N SER A 31 19.72 -13.40 -20.79
CA SER A 31 20.63 -12.25 -20.83
C SER A 31 19.93 -10.89 -20.91
N ARG A 32 18.65 -10.85 -21.31
CA ARG A 32 17.86 -9.61 -21.40
C ARG A 32 17.18 -9.24 -20.08
N ALA A 33 17.11 -10.18 -19.12
CA ALA A 33 16.40 -9.96 -17.87
C ALA A 33 17.00 -8.82 -17.05
N GLU A 34 18.33 -8.66 -17.07
CA GLU A 34 19.02 -7.57 -16.36
C GLU A 34 18.56 -6.20 -16.83
N SER A 35 18.56 -5.97 -18.14
CA SER A 35 18.11 -4.70 -18.72
C SER A 35 16.64 -4.40 -18.42
N VAL A 36 15.80 -5.42 -18.26
CA VAL A 36 14.40 -5.23 -17.84
C VAL A 36 14.33 -4.83 -16.36
N LEU A 37 15.10 -5.47 -15.49
CA LEU A 37 15.16 -5.12 -14.06
C LEU A 37 15.63 -3.67 -13.88
N ASP A 38 16.72 -3.28 -14.54
CA ASP A 38 17.27 -1.92 -14.49
C ASP A 38 16.26 -0.88 -14.98
N ALA A 39 15.54 -1.19 -16.07
CA ALA A 39 14.51 -0.31 -16.61
C ALA A 39 13.32 -0.14 -15.65
N VAL A 40 12.85 -1.22 -15.01
CA VAL A 40 11.77 -1.15 -14.02
C VAL A 40 12.20 -0.35 -12.79
N GLN A 41 13.43 -0.57 -12.29
CA GLN A 41 13.95 0.19 -11.16
C GLN A 41 14.12 1.68 -11.48
N SER A 42 14.59 2.00 -12.68
CA SER A 42 14.69 3.39 -13.17
C SER A 42 13.31 4.06 -13.24
N GLU A 43 12.30 3.34 -13.72
CA GLU A 43 10.92 3.81 -13.76
C GLU A 43 10.34 4.05 -12.36
N TRP A 44 10.57 3.14 -11.41
CA TRP A 44 10.15 3.36 -10.02
C TRP A 44 10.81 4.59 -9.39
N LYS A 45 12.09 4.82 -9.66
CA LYS A 45 12.79 6.03 -9.21
C LYS A 45 12.17 7.30 -9.80
N LEU A 46 11.88 7.29 -11.09
CA LEU A 46 11.21 8.41 -11.77
C LEU A 46 9.84 8.70 -11.15
N ARG A 47 8.99 7.67 -10.97
CA ARG A 47 7.66 7.79 -10.36
C ARG A 47 7.72 8.26 -8.93
N LEU A 48 8.70 7.81 -8.16
CA LEU A 48 8.91 8.26 -6.79
C LEU A 48 9.22 9.77 -6.73
N GLU A 49 10.11 10.26 -7.59
CA GLU A 49 10.41 11.70 -7.67
C GLU A 49 9.20 12.51 -8.15
N GLN A 50 8.44 12.01 -9.12
CA GLN A 50 7.20 12.66 -9.54
C GLN A 50 6.13 12.66 -8.44
N ALA A 51 6.02 11.59 -7.65
CA ALA A 51 5.09 11.50 -6.53
C ALA A 51 5.42 12.51 -5.43
N LYS A 52 6.72 12.69 -5.10
CA LYS A 52 7.18 13.75 -4.18
C LYS A 52 6.77 15.16 -4.65
N LEU A 53 6.72 15.37 -5.96
CA LEU A 53 6.29 16.64 -6.57
C LEU A 53 4.76 16.73 -6.78
N GLY A 54 3.99 15.73 -6.35
CA GLY A 54 2.54 15.66 -6.56
C GLY A 54 2.12 15.45 -8.02
N LYS A 55 3.06 15.03 -8.90
CA LYS A 55 2.85 14.84 -10.34
C LYS A 55 2.54 13.40 -10.73
N TYR A 56 2.60 12.46 -9.77
CA TYR A 56 2.28 11.06 -9.99
C TYR A 56 1.40 10.54 -8.85
N LYS A 57 0.40 9.73 -9.21
CA LYS A 57 -0.47 9.04 -8.26
C LYS A 57 -0.28 7.54 -8.47
N ALA A 58 0.13 6.83 -7.42
CA ALA A 58 0.37 5.41 -7.54
C ALA A 58 -0.94 4.64 -7.73
N THR A 59 -0.84 3.53 -8.47
CA THR A 59 -1.93 2.57 -8.59
C THR A 59 -2.08 1.83 -7.26
N MET A 60 -3.32 1.58 -6.86
CA MET A 60 -3.58 0.81 -5.64
C MET A 60 -3.10 -0.65 -5.86
N PRO A 61 -2.27 -1.20 -4.95
CA PRO A 61 -1.84 -2.58 -5.04
C PRO A 61 -2.98 -3.55 -4.76
N GLU A 62 -2.84 -4.78 -5.25
CA GLU A 62 -3.77 -5.88 -4.93
C GLU A 62 -3.77 -6.18 -3.42
N GLU A 63 -2.58 -6.11 -2.80
CA GLU A 63 -2.40 -6.18 -1.36
C GLU A 63 -1.86 -4.84 -0.84
N GLY A 64 -2.74 -4.09 -0.16
CA GLY A 64 -2.40 -2.80 0.43
C GLY A 64 -1.76 -2.93 1.82
N MET A 65 -1.09 -1.85 2.24
CA MET A 65 -0.33 -1.73 3.49
C MET A 65 -1.01 -2.35 4.72
N LEU A 66 -2.29 -2.07 4.97
CA LEU A 66 -2.99 -2.63 6.14
C LEU A 66 -3.01 -4.16 6.10
N LYS A 67 -3.33 -4.74 4.94
CA LYS A 67 -3.37 -6.19 4.74
C LYS A 67 -1.98 -6.83 4.87
N THR A 68 -0.93 -6.15 4.39
CA THR A 68 0.47 -6.59 4.55
C THR A 68 0.86 -6.78 6.03
N PHE A 69 0.32 -5.96 6.93
CA PHE A 69 0.50 -6.11 8.37
C PHE A 69 -0.50 -7.06 9.04
N GLY A 70 -1.33 -7.75 8.25
CA GLY A 70 -2.35 -8.68 8.74
C GLY A 70 -3.64 -8.03 9.23
N TYR A 71 -3.83 -6.71 9.01
CA TYR A 71 -5.08 -6.06 9.36
C TYR A 71 -6.19 -6.49 8.40
N CYS A 72 -7.12 -7.31 8.91
CA CYS A 72 -8.31 -7.78 8.22
C CYS A 72 -9.50 -7.74 9.19
N VAL A 73 -10.69 -7.41 8.70
CA VAL A 73 -11.91 -7.27 9.51
C VAL A 73 -13.03 -8.18 9.01
N GLY A 74 -14.19 -8.14 9.68
CA GLY A 74 -15.36 -8.93 9.33
C GLY A 74 -15.31 -10.34 9.92
N SER A 75 -16.25 -11.18 9.48
CA SER A 75 -16.47 -12.53 10.04
C SER A 75 -15.32 -13.50 9.81
N SER A 76 -14.51 -13.28 8.77
CA SER A 76 -13.32 -14.07 8.46
C SER A 76 -12.02 -13.33 8.83
N GLY A 77 -12.10 -12.20 9.52
CA GLY A 77 -10.96 -11.38 9.92
C GLY A 77 -10.75 -11.37 11.43
N VAL A 78 -10.02 -10.37 11.93
CA VAL A 78 -9.80 -10.17 13.36
C VAL A 78 -11.05 -9.53 13.96
N VAL A 79 -11.78 -10.30 14.77
CA VAL A 79 -13.01 -9.83 15.43
C VAL A 79 -12.71 -8.98 16.67
N ASP A 80 -11.62 -9.27 17.37
CA ASP A 80 -11.20 -8.53 18.57
C ASP A 80 -10.68 -7.13 18.21
N SER A 81 -11.34 -6.08 18.70
CA SER A 81 -10.95 -4.70 18.44
C SER A 81 -9.62 -4.32 19.08
N ALA A 82 -9.24 -4.87 20.23
CA ALA A 82 -7.95 -4.60 20.85
C ALA A 82 -6.79 -5.08 19.96
N VAL A 83 -6.94 -6.24 19.32
CA VAL A 83 -5.94 -6.77 18.38
C VAL A 83 -5.86 -5.89 17.13
N ARG A 84 -7.00 -5.52 16.55
CA ARG A 84 -7.05 -4.63 15.38
C ARG A 84 -6.41 -3.28 15.64
N GLN A 85 -6.77 -2.64 16.75
CA GLN A 85 -6.24 -1.35 17.15
C GLN A 85 -4.75 -1.40 17.45
N LYS A 86 -4.26 -2.50 18.05
CA LYS A 86 -2.82 -2.74 18.22
C LYS A 86 -2.09 -2.82 16.87
N LEU A 87 -2.65 -3.47 15.86
CA LEU A 87 -2.08 -3.49 14.51
C LEU A 87 -2.03 -2.09 13.90
N LEU A 88 -3.08 -1.28 14.06
CA LEU A 88 -3.09 0.11 13.59
C LEU A 88 -2.01 0.95 14.28
N VAL A 89 -1.82 0.79 15.59
CA VAL A 89 -0.74 1.46 16.33
C VAL A 89 0.64 1.03 15.82
N VAL A 90 0.84 -0.26 15.52
CA VAL A 90 2.09 -0.76 14.93
C VAL A 90 2.34 -0.09 13.57
N ILE A 91 1.35 -0.10 12.67
CA ILE A 91 1.45 0.54 11.35
C ILE A 91 1.75 2.04 11.47
N PHE A 92 1.21 2.70 12.48
CA PHE A 92 1.44 4.13 12.72
C PHE A 92 2.87 4.42 13.21
N LYS A 93 3.44 3.54 14.04
CA LYS A 93 4.74 3.73 14.71
C LYS A 93 5.92 3.14 13.97
N SER A 94 5.70 2.18 13.07
CA SER A 94 6.76 1.44 12.40
C SER A 94 7.24 2.12 11.12
N ASP A 95 8.51 1.88 10.83
CA ASP A 95 9.05 2.01 9.47
C ASP A 95 8.34 0.97 8.59
N LEU A 96 7.79 1.40 7.44
CA LEU A 96 6.97 0.53 6.61
C LEU A 96 7.83 -0.24 5.60
N PRO A 97 7.48 -1.51 5.30
CA PRO A 97 8.02 -2.18 4.14
C PRO A 97 7.53 -1.49 2.86
N VAL A 98 8.29 -1.68 1.78
CA VAL A 98 7.82 -1.30 0.44
C VAL A 98 6.65 -2.22 0.06
N VAL A 99 5.49 -1.65 -0.19
CA VAL A 99 4.27 -2.37 -0.61
C VAL A 99 3.83 -1.85 -1.97
N GLY A 100 3.56 -2.76 -2.92
CA GLY A 100 3.21 -2.37 -4.29
C GLY A 100 4.38 -1.69 -4.98
N SER A 101 4.41 -0.35 -4.97
CA SER A 101 5.51 0.44 -5.48
C SER A 101 6.07 1.43 -4.45
N PRO A 102 7.31 1.92 -4.64
CA PRO A 102 7.88 2.97 -3.80
C PRO A 102 7.00 4.23 -3.74
N ALA A 103 6.38 4.61 -4.86
CA ALA A 103 5.45 5.73 -4.92
C ALA A 103 4.19 5.50 -4.08
N TYR A 104 3.59 4.30 -4.10
CA TYR A 104 2.47 3.96 -3.22
C TYR A 104 2.86 4.00 -1.74
N THR A 105 4.04 3.47 -1.42
CA THR A 105 4.55 3.45 -0.04
C THR A 105 4.77 4.87 0.49
N LEU A 106 5.26 5.79 -0.35
CA LEU A 106 5.42 7.21 -0.02
C LEU A 106 4.11 7.87 0.44
N GLU A 107 2.97 7.47 -0.12
CA GLU A 107 1.66 8.04 0.26
C GLU A 107 1.30 7.82 1.74
N TRP A 108 1.96 6.88 2.41
CA TRP A 108 1.78 6.64 3.84
C TRP A 108 2.59 7.60 4.71
N GLY A 109 3.51 8.39 4.17
CA GLY A 109 4.30 9.35 4.95
C GLY A 109 5.21 8.67 5.98
N GLU A 110 5.85 9.47 6.84
CA GLU A 110 6.75 8.97 7.88
C GLU A 110 6.00 8.36 9.08
N LYS A 111 6.67 7.56 9.90
CA LYS A 111 6.09 7.08 11.16
C LYS A 111 5.68 8.26 12.05
N LEU A 112 4.63 8.08 12.85
CA LEU A 112 4.13 9.08 13.81
C LEU A 112 3.78 10.45 13.19
N SER A 113 3.56 10.51 11.87
CA SER A 113 3.26 11.75 11.15
C SER A 113 1.76 11.98 10.95
N LYS A 114 1.37 13.24 10.72
CA LYS A 114 -0.01 13.60 10.37
C LYS A 114 -0.40 12.97 9.03
N GLU A 115 0.54 12.87 8.10
CA GLU A 115 0.39 12.26 6.78
C GLU A 115 0.00 10.77 6.93
N ARG A 116 0.71 10.03 7.77
CA ARG A 116 0.42 8.62 8.08
C ARG A 116 -0.96 8.43 8.67
N MET A 117 -1.28 9.21 9.70
CA MET A 117 -2.59 9.17 10.34
C MET A 117 -3.70 9.48 9.31
N ASN A 118 -3.52 10.53 8.50
CA ASN A 118 -4.48 10.91 7.47
C ASN A 118 -4.64 9.85 6.38
N LYS A 119 -3.55 9.18 5.98
CA LYS A 119 -3.61 8.08 5.02
C LYS A 119 -4.40 6.89 5.59
N MET A 120 -4.14 6.51 6.85
CA MET A 120 -4.91 5.47 7.54
C MET A 120 -6.40 5.83 7.61
N ARG A 121 -6.71 7.07 8.04
CA ARG A 121 -8.08 7.59 8.13
C ARG A 121 -8.82 7.53 6.79
N LYS A 122 -8.20 8.06 5.73
CA LYS A 122 -8.76 8.05 4.37
C LYS A 122 -8.98 6.62 3.86
N THR A 123 -8.09 5.70 4.19
CA THR A 123 -8.21 4.29 3.82
C THR A 123 -9.43 3.65 4.46
N LEU A 124 -9.63 3.82 5.78
CA LEU A 124 -10.81 3.30 6.47
C LEU A 124 -12.11 3.95 5.99
N ILE A 125 -12.12 5.27 5.78
CA ILE A 125 -13.28 5.97 5.20
C ILE A 125 -13.65 5.39 3.83
N GLY A 126 -12.65 5.12 2.98
CA GLY A 126 -12.87 4.47 1.68
C GLY A 126 -13.48 3.08 1.81
N PHE A 127 -13.07 2.30 2.80
CA PHE A 127 -13.65 0.98 3.08
C PHE A 127 -15.10 1.08 3.59
N ILE A 128 -15.38 2.02 4.49
CA ILE A 128 -16.73 2.26 5.02
C ILE A 128 -17.69 2.70 3.90
N ALA A 129 -17.24 3.60 3.01
CA ALA A 129 -18.04 4.13 1.91
C ALA A 129 -18.33 3.08 0.83
N ASN A 130 -17.50 2.03 0.71
CA ASN A 130 -17.69 0.98 -0.28
C ASN A 130 -18.82 0.04 0.13
N ASN A 131 -20.01 0.29 -0.41
CA ASN A 131 -21.25 -0.46 -0.10
C ASN A 131 -21.50 -1.64 -1.05
N ARG A 132 -20.52 -2.05 -1.86
CA ARG A 132 -20.71 -2.99 -2.97
C ARG A 132 -21.25 -4.36 -2.54
N TYR A 133 -21.07 -4.75 -1.27
CA TYR A 133 -21.52 -6.05 -0.76
C TYR A 133 -22.25 -5.92 0.59
N PRO A 134 -23.52 -6.38 0.70
CA PRO A 134 -24.29 -6.38 1.95
C PRO A 134 -23.65 -7.21 3.06
N THR A 135 -22.98 -8.31 2.69
CA THR A 135 -22.29 -9.26 3.58
C THR A 135 -21.13 -8.63 4.39
N GLN A 136 -20.76 -7.39 4.10
CA GLN A 136 -19.72 -6.66 4.80
C GLN A 136 -20.24 -5.78 5.96
N ALA A 137 -21.47 -5.99 6.45
CA ALA A 137 -22.02 -5.19 7.56
C ALA A 137 -21.11 -5.20 8.80
N LEU A 138 -20.66 -6.38 9.24
CA LEU A 138 -19.74 -6.51 10.37
C LEU A 138 -18.39 -5.84 10.11
N ALA A 139 -17.83 -6.02 8.91
CA ALA A 139 -16.58 -5.36 8.51
C ALA A 139 -16.70 -3.83 8.56
N ARG A 140 -17.85 -3.27 8.15
CA ARG A 140 -18.12 -1.83 8.25
C ARG A 140 -18.18 -1.34 9.68
N GLU A 141 -18.81 -2.08 10.58
CA GLU A 141 -18.82 -1.71 12.00
C GLU A 141 -17.40 -1.75 12.60
N HIS A 142 -16.60 -2.77 12.26
CA HIS A 142 -15.20 -2.82 12.68
C HIS A 142 -14.39 -1.63 12.14
N TRP A 143 -14.56 -1.27 10.86
CA TRP A 143 -13.87 -0.10 10.29
C TRP A 143 -14.29 1.23 10.95
N LYS A 144 -15.56 1.38 11.32
CA LYS A 144 -16.04 2.58 12.04
C LYS A 144 -15.44 2.67 13.44
N GLU A 145 -15.44 1.56 14.18
CA GLU A 145 -14.81 1.48 15.50
C GLU A 145 -13.31 1.81 15.43
N ASP A 146 -12.63 1.24 14.44
CA ASP A 146 -11.19 1.46 14.23
C ASP A 146 -10.87 2.89 13.75
N LEU A 147 -11.78 3.52 12.98
CA LEU A 147 -11.67 4.92 12.58
C LEU A 147 -11.80 5.85 13.79
N GLU A 148 -12.79 5.60 14.65
CA GLU A 148 -12.97 6.35 15.90
C GLU A 148 -11.75 6.20 16.81
N PHE A 149 -11.19 4.99 16.90
CA PHE A 149 -9.94 4.76 17.61
C PHE A 149 -8.79 5.60 17.02
N ILE A 150 -8.62 5.61 15.69
CA ILE A 150 -7.58 6.43 15.04
C ILE A 150 -7.73 7.90 15.40
N GLU A 151 -8.96 8.43 15.36
CA GLU A 151 -9.24 9.85 15.58
C GLU A 151 -9.07 10.28 17.05
N LYS A 152 -9.21 9.35 18.00
CA LYS A 152 -9.07 9.66 19.44
C LYS A 152 -7.69 9.32 20.00
N ALA A 153 -7.11 8.18 19.61
CA ALA A 153 -5.95 7.59 20.25
C ALA A 153 -4.61 7.91 19.56
N LEU A 154 -4.60 8.20 18.25
CA LEU A 154 -3.36 8.53 17.54
C LEU A 154 -2.91 9.99 17.63
N PRO A 155 -3.79 11.02 17.72
CA PRO A 155 -3.32 12.41 17.81
C PRO A 155 -2.34 12.69 18.95
N PRO A 156 -2.50 12.13 20.18
CA PRO A 156 -1.52 12.31 21.26
C PRO A 156 -0.13 11.70 20.99
N LEU A 157 0.00 10.86 19.95
CA LEU A 157 1.23 10.15 19.61
C LEU A 157 2.01 10.82 18.47
N LEU A 158 1.48 11.89 17.88
CA LEU A 158 2.14 12.62 16.79
C LEU A 158 3.47 13.23 17.26
N GLN A 159 4.48 13.18 16.38
CA GLN A 159 5.77 13.86 16.56
C GLN A 159 5.77 15.27 15.97
#